data_AF-A0A2A8CZD9-F1
#
_entry.id   AF-A0A2A8CZD9-F1
#
_cell.length_a   1.000
_cell.length_b   1.000
_cell.length_c   1.000
_cell.angle_alpha   90.00
_cell.angle_beta   90.00
_cell.angle_gamma   90.00
#
_symmetry.space_group_name_H-M   'P 1'
#
loop_
_entity.id
_entity.type
_entity.pdbx_description
1 polymer ?
#
loop_
_entity_poly.entity_id
_entity_poly.type
_entity_poly.pdbx_seq_one_letter_code
_entity_poly.pdbx_strand_id
1 'polypeptide(L)'
;MTGHVLVLNQDYSALTVCSVQRAVILMHLQKVHLVEAVPDQYIRSPNLRYPSPSIVRLKQYASVPYKRVMLSRKNIIKRDRSTCQYCGSRDDLTIDHVLPKSRGGRDTWENLVTACVSCNNAKGDRTPEEVGMELDRDPFRPSYVMFIRDFVGSVDDTWKPYLFLS
;
A
#
# COMPACT_ATOMS: atom_id res chain seq x y z
N MET A 1 -3.19 -17.42 -12.85
CA MET A 1 -3.05 -17.38 -11.38
C MET A 1 -3.01 -15.92 -10.95
N THR A 2 -4.16 -15.28 -10.85
CA THR A 2 -4.30 -13.92 -10.33
C THR A 2 -4.43 -14.00 -8.80
N GLY A 3 -3.60 -13.27 -8.07
CA GLY A 3 -3.60 -13.30 -6.61
C GLY A 3 -2.32 -12.75 -6.00
N HIS A 4 -2.42 -12.34 -4.75
CA HIS A 4 -1.34 -11.75 -3.97
C HIS A 4 -1.01 -12.66 -2.78
N VAL A 5 0.27 -12.71 -2.42
CA VAL A 5 0.79 -13.52 -1.31
C VAL A 5 1.63 -12.63 -0.40
N LEU A 6 1.33 -12.63 0.90
CA LEU A 6 2.13 -11.93 1.90
C LEU A 6 3.43 -12.70 2.13
N VAL A 7 4.54 -11.99 2.02
CA VAL A 7 5.87 -12.52 2.33
C VAL A 7 6.28 -11.97 3.69
N LEU A 8 6.44 -12.86 4.64
CA LEU A 8 6.99 -12.57 5.95
C LEU A 8 8.50 -12.82 5.95
N ASN A 9 9.22 -12.03 6.74
CA ASN A 9 10.59 -12.30 7.08
C ASN A 9 10.68 -13.49 8.07
N GLN A 10 11.89 -13.98 8.36
CA GLN A 10 12.08 -15.15 9.22
C GLN A 10 11.52 -14.97 10.64
N ASP A 11 11.49 -13.73 11.14
CA ASP A 11 10.93 -13.30 12.43
C ASP A 11 9.43 -13.00 12.40
N TYR A 12 8.72 -13.34 11.30
CA TYR A 12 7.30 -13.06 11.07
C TYR A 12 6.93 -11.59 10.81
N SER A 13 7.91 -10.68 10.72
CA SER A 13 7.64 -9.30 10.28
C SER A 13 7.19 -9.25 8.81
N ALA A 14 6.19 -8.42 8.49
CA ALA A 14 5.70 -8.27 7.12
C ALA A 14 6.74 -7.61 6.20
N LEU A 15 7.18 -8.34 5.17
CA LEU A 15 8.34 -7.94 4.35
C LEU A 15 7.96 -7.35 2.98
N THR A 16 6.95 -7.90 2.31
CA THR A 16 6.44 -7.45 1.00
C THR A 16 5.23 -8.29 0.61
N VAL A 17 4.57 -7.92 -0.49
CA VAL A 17 3.62 -8.79 -1.22
C VAL A 17 4.25 -9.24 -2.53
N CYS A 18 3.95 -10.46 -2.97
CA CYS A 18 4.30 -10.95 -4.30
C CYS A 18 3.12 -11.65 -4.99
N SER A 19 3.29 -12.06 -6.26
CA SER A 19 2.28 -12.85 -6.96
C SER A 19 2.29 -14.30 -6.51
N VAL A 20 1.15 -14.99 -6.66
CA VAL A 20 1.05 -16.45 -6.41
C VAL A 20 2.13 -17.22 -7.18
N GLN A 21 2.35 -16.88 -8.46
CA GLN A 21 3.39 -17.52 -9.27
C GLN A 21 4.78 -17.39 -8.65
N ARG A 22 5.14 -16.20 -8.15
CA ARG A 22 6.45 -15.98 -7.52
C ARG A 22 6.57 -16.73 -6.20
N ALA A 23 5.51 -16.77 -5.39
CA ALA A 23 5.48 -17.55 -4.15
C ALA A 23 5.71 -19.04 -4.40
N VAL A 24 5.06 -19.61 -5.43
CA VAL A 24 5.22 -21.01 -5.83
C VAL A 24 6.66 -21.32 -6.25
N ILE A 25 7.28 -20.44 -7.03
CA ILE A 25 8.69 -20.58 -7.39
C ILE A 25 9.56 -20.61 -6.13
N LEU A 26 9.32 -19.72 -5.17
CA LEU A 26 10.07 -19.70 -3.90
C LEU A 26 9.84 -20.96 -3.05
N MET A 27 8.62 -21.49 -3.03
CA MET A 27 8.29 -22.76 -2.34
C MET A 27 9.03 -23.93 -2.98
N HIS A 28 9.00 -24.02 -4.32
CA HIS A 28 9.68 -25.07 -5.08
C HIS A 28 11.20 -25.02 -4.87
N LEU A 29 11.78 -23.81 -4.88
CA LEU A 29 13.19 -23.57 -4.57
C LEU A 29 13.54 -23.72 -3.07
N GLN A 30 12.58 -24.13 -2.23
CA GLN A 30 12.77 -24.36 -0.80
C GLN A 30 13.30 -23.11 -0.06
N LYS A 31 12.98 -21.90 -0.54
CA LYS A 31 13.41 -20.62 0.07
C LYS A 31 12.42 -20.07 1.10
N VAL A 32 11.20 -20.58 1.10
CA VAL A 32 10.13 -20.17 2.01
C VAL A 32 9.43 -21.39 2.64
N HIS A 33 8.78 -21.14 3.77
CA HIS A 33 7.76 -22.02 4.35
C HIS A 33 6.37 -21.46 4.02
N LEU A 34 5.43 -22.35 3.68
CA LEU A 34 4.02 -22.01 3.63
C LEU A 34 3.52 -21.79 5.06
N VAL A 35 2.92 -20.64 5.33
CA VAL A 35 2.32 -20.31 6.64
C VAL A 35 0.81 -20.51 6.55
N GLU A 36 0.18 -19.87 5.55
CA GLU A 36 -1.26 -19.98 5.31
C GLU A 36 -1.52 -20.27 3.83
N ALA A 37 -2.45 -21.17 3.56
CA ALA A 37 -2.98 -21.45 2.24
C ALA A 37 -4.33 -20.77 2.05
N VAL A 38 -4.67 -20.41 0.81
CA VAL A 38 -6.03 -19.98 0.47
C VAL A 38 -6.96 -21.20 0.58
N PRO A 39 -8.05 -21.14 1.37
CA PRO A 39 -8.98 -22.25 1.51
C PRO A 39 -9.52 -22.73 0.16
N ASP A 40 -9.57 -24.06 0.00
CA ASP A 40 -10.11 -24.75 -1.18
C ASP A 40 -9.47 -24.38 -2.54
N GLN A 41 -8.39 -23.59 -2.55
CA GLN A 41 -7.70 -23.20 -3.75
C GLN A 41 -6.39 -23.97 -3.91
N TYR A 42 -6.22 -24.58 -5.09
CA TYR A 42 -5.07 -25.41 -5.40
C TYR A 42 -4.47 -25.08 -6.76
N ILE A 43 -3.16 -25.14 -6.82
CA ILE A 43 -2.37 -25.02 -8.03
C ILE A 43 -2.17 -26.43 -8.58
N ARG A 44 -2.59 -26.63 -9.82
CA ARG A 44 -2.55 -27.94 -10.48
C ARG A 44 -1.41 -27.97 -11.49
N SER A 45 -0.66 -29.06 -11.49
CA SER A 45 0.13 -29.54 -12.63
C SER A 45 -0.42 -30.92 -13.04
N PRO A 46 -0.03 -31.47 -14.21
CA PRO A 46 -0.51 -32.77 -14.65
C PRO A 46 -0.40 -33.89 -13.60
N ASN A 47 0.61 -33.84 -12.73
CA ASN A 47 0.88 -34.88 -11.74
C ASN A 47 0.90 -34.37 -10.28
N LEU A 48 0.67 -33.08 -10.02
CA LEU A 48 0.83 -32.50 -8.68
C LEU A 48 -0.31 -31.52 -8.35
N ARG A 49 -0.73 -31.53 -7.09
CA ARG A 49 -1.67 -30.57 -6.51
C ARG A 49 -1.01 -29.89 -5.32
N TYR A 50 -0.74 -28.59 -5.45
CA TYR A 50 -0.18 -27.78 -4.37
C TYR A 50 -1.23 -26.84 -3.81
N PRO A 51 -1.29 -26.63 -2.47
CA PRO A 51 -2.13 -25.57 -1.91
C PRO A 51 -1.69 -24.21 -2.48
N SER A 52 -2.66 -23.37 -2.81
CA SER A 52 -2.40 -21.98 -3.25
C SER A 52 -1.94 -21.17 -2.03
N PRO A 53 -0.73 -20.56 -2.04
CA PRO A 53 -0.22 -19.82 -0.90
C PRO A 53 -0.99 -18.51 -0.69
N SER A 54 -1.36 -18.22 0.56
CA SER A 54 -1.85 -16.90 1.02
C SER A 54 -0.73 -16.15 1.74
N ILE A 55 0.01 -16.84 2.61
CA ILE A 55 1.14 -16.29 3.37
C ILE A 55 2.32 -17.25 3.31
N VAL A 56 3.51 -16.71 3.02
CA VAL A 56 4.78 -17.46 3.05
C VAL A 56 5.80 -16.73 3.92
N ARG A 57 6.69 -17.49 4.55
CA ARG A 57 7.78 -16.97 5.40
C ARG A 57 9.13 -17.34 4.85
N LEU A 58 10.07 -16.40 4.78
CA LEU A 58 11.45 -16.69 4.41
C LEU A 58 12.10 -17.68 5.41
N LYS A 59 12.88 -18.65 4.90
CA LYS A 59 13.67 -19.55 5.77
C LYS A 59 14.84 -18.86 6.46
N GLN A 60 15.38 -17.82 5.82
CA GLN A 60 16.52 -17.05 6.31
C GLN A 60 16.09 -15.60 6.53
N TYR A 61 16.67 -14.96 7.55
CA TYR A 61 16.41 -13.56 7.83
C TYR A 61 16.92 -12.68 6.69
N ALA A 62 16.03 -11.88 6.13
CA ALA A 62 16.40 -10.86 5.15
C ALA A 62 16.58 -9.53 5.87
N SER A 63 17.83 -9.07 5.98
CA SER A 63 18.13 -7.70 6.40
C SER A 63 17.78 -6.75 5.26
N VAL A 64 16.51 -6.35 5.21
CA VAL A 64 16.04 -5.40 4.21
C VAL A 64 16.16 -3.98 4.78
N PRO A 65 16.94 -3.09 4.15
CA PRO A 65 16.95 -1.69 4.58
C PRO A 65 15.53 -1.15 4.50
N TYR A 66 15.10 -0.39 5.52
CA TYR A 66 13.73 0.13 5.66
C TYR A 66 13.20 0.62 4.31
N LYS A 67 12.25 -0.13 3.72
CA LYS A 67 11.65 0.21 2.43
C LYS A 67 10.74 1.42 2.62
N ARG A 68 11.30 2.61 2.43
CA ARG A 68 10.51 3.85 2.41
C ARG A 68 9.52 3.76 1.26
N VAL A 69 8.24 4.01 1.54
CA VAL A 69 7.26 4.22 0.48
C VAL A 69 7.69 5.47 -0.28
N MET A 70 8.05 5.28 -1.55
CA MET A 70 8.51 6.38 -2.39
C MET A 70 7.38 7.40 -2.57
N LEU A 71 7.70 8.68 -2.38
CA LEU A 71 6.76 9.75 -2.66
C LEU A 71 6.50 9.80 -4.17
N SER A 72 5.26 9.60 -4.58
CA SER A 72 4.84 9.72 -5.97
C SER A 72 3.36 10.08 -6.02
N ARG A 73 2.92 10.73 -7.11
CA ARG A 73 1.51 11.05 -7.34
C ARG A 73 0.61 9.83 -7.16
N LYS A 74 1.00 8.69 -7.73
CA LYS A 74 0.23 7.44 -7.62
C LYS A 74 0.07 7.00 -6.16
N ASN A 75 1.12 7.13 -5.35
CA ASN A 75 1.07 6.71 -3.94
C ASN A 75 0.30 7.69 -3.06
N ILE A 76 0.30 9.00 -3.36
CA ILE A 76 -0.52 10.00 -2.66
C ILE A 76 -2.01 9.75 -2.94
N ILE A 77 -2.40 9.63 -4.22
CA ILE A 77 -3.78 9.29 -4.62
C ILE A 77 -4.24 8.02 -3.91
N LYS A 78 -3.36 7.03 -3.82
CA LYS A 78 -3.67 5.78 -3.13
C LYS A 78 -3.82 5.92 -1.62
N ARG A 79 -2.91 6.64 -0.94
CA ARG A 79 -2.98 6.95 0.50
C ARG A 79 -4.33 7.58 0.84
N ASP A 80 -4.79 8.47 -0.04
CA ASP A 80 -6.03 9.23 0.07
C ASP A 80 -7.24 8.49 -0.51
N ARG A 81 -7.11 7.19 -0.78
CA ARG A 81 -8.18 6.30 -1.26
C ARG A 81 -8.87 6.82 -2.53
N SER A 82 -8.10 7.40 -3.44
CA SER A 82 -8.57 8.01 -4.69
C SER A 82 -9.73 8.98 -4.43
N THR A 83 -9.59 9.82 -3.40
CA THR A 83 -10.64 10.74 -2.95
C THR A 83 -10.04 12.11 -2.66
N CYS A 84 -10.68 13.16 -3.16
CA CYS A 84 -10.33 14.55 -2.88
C CYS A 84 -10.42 14.82 -1.37
N GLN A 85 -9.32 15.27 -0.77
CA GLN A 85 -9.25 15.53 0.66
C GLN A 85 -10.02 16.77 1.10
N TYR A 86 -10.50 17.60 0.17
CA TYR A 86 -11.29 18.79 0.48
C TYR A 86 -12.81 18.58 0.36
N CYS A 87 -13.26 17.77 -0.61
CA CYS A 87 -14.70 17.64 -0.92
C CYS A 87 -15.21 16.21 -1.08
N GLY A 88 -14.34 15.20 -1.01
CA GLY A 88 -14.74 13.80 -1.15
C GLY A 88 -14.99 13.31 -2.58
N SER A 89 -14.84 14.15 -3.62
CA SER A 89 -14.97 13.72 -5.02
C SER A 89 -13.90 12.69 -5.41
N ARG A 90 -14.24 11.78 -6.33
CA ARG A 90 -13.31 10.78 -6.90
C ARG A 90 -12.92 11.08 -8.36
N ASP A 91 -13.45 12.17 -8.91
CA ASP A 91 -13.29 12.54 -10.30
C ASP A 91 -12.18 13.59 -10.46
N ASP A 92 -11.49 13.54 -11.61
CA ASP A 92 -10.46 14.51 -12.01
C ASP A 92 -9.45 14.83 -10.91
N LEU A 93 -8.83 13.78 -10.36
CA LEU A 93 -7.93 13.90 -9.22
C LEU A 93 -6.53 14.38 -9.63
N THR A 94 -6.04 15.32 -8.84
CA THR A 94 -4.71 15.93 -8.91
C THR A 94 -4.02 15.88 -7.55
N ILE A 95 -2.77 16.36 -7.51
CA ILE A 95 -2.03 16.54 -6.26
C ILE A 95 -1.99 18.04 -5.99
N ASP A 96 -2.32 18.41 -4.76
CA ASP A 96 -2.22 19.77 -4.26
C ASP A 96 -1.21 19.82 -3.09
N HIS A 97 -0.58 20.98 -2.93
CA HIS A 97 0.27 21.28 -1.79
C HIS A 97 -0.53 22.03 -0.74
N VAL A 98 -0.69 21.45 0.46
CA VAL A 98 -1.41 22.08 1.58
C VAL A 98 -0.84 23.48 1.87
N LEU A 99 0.48 23.56 2.11
CA LEU A 99 1.23 24.81 2.00
C LEU A 99 1.68 25.00 0.54
N PRO A 100 1.22 26.04 -0.17
CA PRO A 100 1.58 26.27 -1.57
C PRO A 100 3.09 26.39 -1.81
N LYS A 101 3.55 25.93 -2.98
CA LYS A 101 4.97 25.98 -3.36
C LYS A 101 5.52 27.41 -3.41
N SER A 102 4.71 28.38 -3.84
CA SER A 102 5.04 29.81 -3.84
C SER A 102 5.33 30.37 -2.44
N ARG A 103 4.84 29.69 -1.39
CA ARG A 103 5.03 30.07 0.02
C ARG A 103 6.00 29.14 0.76
N GLY A 104 6.85 28.41 0.04
CA GLY A 104 7.85 27.52 0.61
C GLY A 104 7.37 26.08 0.86
N GLY A 105 6.18 25.73 0.39
CA GLY A 105 5.67 24.36 0.41
C GLY A 105 6.60 23.36 -0.26
N ARG A 106 7.00 22.31 0.46
CA ARG A 106 7.89 21.26 -0.05
C ARG A 106 7.12 20.06 -0.58
N ASP A 107 7.74 19.32 -1.50
CA ASP A 107 7.25 18.02 -1.97
C ASP A 107 7.50 16.96 -0.89
N THR A 108 6.58 16.88 0.08
CA THR A 108 6.67 15.98 1.24
C THR A 108 5.36 15.24 1.47
N TRP A 109 5.41 14.10 2.15
CA TRP A 109 4.22 13.33 2.47
C TRP A 109 3.23 14.12 3.33
N GLU A 110 3.77 14.99 4.17
CA GLU A 110 3.08 15.83 5.14
C GLU A 110 2.59 17.15 4.54
N ASN A 111 2.80 17.38 3.23
CA ASN A 111 2.34 18.58 2.54
C ASN A 111 1.58 18.31 1.24
N LEU A 112 1.59 17.08 0.74
CA LEU A 112 0.90 16.71 -0.49
C LEU A 112 -0.37 15.93 -0.19
N VAL A 113 -1.46 16.33 -0.82
CA VAL A 113 -2.79 15.69 -0.72
C VAL A 113 -3.41 15.51 -2.09
N THR A 114 -4.36 14.59 -2.18
CA THR A 114 -5.20 14.40 -3.36
C THR A 114 -6.31 15.43 -3.37
N ALA A 115 -6.47 16.15 -4.48
CA ALA A 115 -7.51 17.15 -4.66
C ALA A 115 -8.11 17.04 -6.06
N CYS A 116 -9.43 17.16 -6.21
CA CYS A 116 -10.02 17.31 -7.54
C CYS A 116 -9.58 18.65 -8.16
N VAL A 117 -9.60 18.75 -9.50
CA VAL A 117 -9.21 19.97 -10.22
C VAL A 117 -9.96 21.21 -9.72
N SER A 118 -11.26 21.10 -9.42
CA SER A 118 -12.06 22.25 -8.97
C SER A 118 -11.61 22.79 -7.61
N CYS A 119 -11.43 21.93 -6.60
CA CYS A 119 -10.93 22.34 -5.29
C CYS A 119 -9.49 22.86 -5.37
N ASN A 120 -8.63 22.18 -6.15
CA ASN A 120 -7.24 22.60 -6.32
C ASN A 120 -7.15 24.02 -6.92
N ASN A 121 -7.93 24.29 -7.98
CA ASN A 121 -7.99 25.62 -8.59
C ASN A 121 -8.61 26.67 -7.65
N ALA A 122 -9.66 26.31 -6.91
CA ALA A 122 -10.30 27.20 -5.96
C ALA A 122 -9.36 27.59 -4.80
N LYS A 123 -8.53 26.66 -4.32
CA LYS A 123 -7.49 26.95 -3.32
C LYS A 123 -6.39 27.83 -3.92
N GLY A 124 -5.82 27.43 -5.05
CA GLY A 124 -4.75 28.19 -5.72
C GLY A 124 -3.49 28.30 -4.87
N ASP A 125 -2.93 29.51 -4.76
CA ASP A 125 -1.72 29.83 -4.01
C ASP A 125 -1.98 30.19 -2.52
N ARG A 126 -3.15 29.80 -2.01
CA ARG A 126 -3.59 29.99 -0.62
C ARG A 126 -3.53 28.69 0.17
N THR A 127 -3.51 28.78 1.49
CA THR A 127 -3.67 27.60 2.37
C THR A 127 -5.15 27.21 2.47
N PRO A 128 -5.48 25.96 2.86
CA PRO A 128 -6.89 25.56 3.04
C PRO A 128 -7.65 26.48 3.99
N GLU A 129 -7.01 26.91 5.08
CA GLU A 129 -7.60 27.79 6.09
C GLU A 129 -7.99 29.17 5.52
N GLU A 130 -7.16 29.73 4.64
CA GLU A 130 -7.42 31.02 4.00
C GLU A 130 -8.63 31.00 3.07
N VAL A 131 -9.02 29.84 2.57
CA VAL A 131 -10.19 29.65 1.68
C VAL A 131 -11.35 28.92 2.35
N GLY A 132 -11.26 28.66 3.67
CA GLY A 132 -12.28 27.94 4.41
C GLY A 132 -12.45 26.48 3.96
N MET A 133 -11.40 25.86 3.44
CA MET A 133 -11.37 24.44 3.15
C MET A 133 -10.77 23.67 4.33
N GLU A 134 -11.40 22.55 4.67
CA GLU A 134 -10.89 21.61 5.67
C GLU A 134 -10.45 20.33 4.97
N LEU A 135 -9.42 19.70 5.52
CA LEU A 135 -8.96 18.38 5.07
C LEU A 135 -9.77 17.29 5.78
N ASP A 136 -10.26 16.31 5.01
CA ASP A 136 -10.86 15.08 5.55
C ASP A 136 -9.86 14.31 6.43
N ARG A 137 -8.57 14.39 6.09
CA ARG A 137 -7.48 13.82 6.87
C ARG A 137 -6.19 14.58 6.67
N ASP A 138 -5.43 14.72 7.76
CA ASP A 138 -4.09 15.28 7.72
C ASP A 138 -3.14 14.45 6.84
N PRO A 139 -2.30 15.10 6.01
CA PRO A 139 -1.29 14.41 5.21
C PRO A 139 -0.23 13.75 6.10
N PHE A 140 0.02 12.47 5.86
CA PHE A 140 1.02 11.70 6.60
C PHE A 140 1.86 10.82 5.66
N ARG A 141 3.02 10.39 6.15
CA ARG A 141 3.84 9.36 5.49
C ARG A 141 3.30 7.97 5.83
N PRO A 142 2.84 7.18 4.84
CA PRO A 142 2.37 5.83 5.10
C PRO A 142 3.52 4.93 5.54
N SER A 143 3.25 4.05 6.50
CA SER A 143 4.14 2.94 6.82
C SER A 143 4.16 1.95 5.66
N TYR A 144 5.24 1.18 5.52
CA TYR A 144 5.34 0.17 4.47
C TYR A 144 4.25 -0.91 4.61
N VAL A 145 3.87 -1.23 5.85
CA VAL A 145 2.80 -2.15 6.19
C VAL A 145 1.43 -1.62 5.76
N MET A 146 1.16 -0.32 5.99
CA MET A 146 -0.05 0.33 5.47
C MET A 146 -0.08 0.30 3.94
N PHE A 147 1.07 0.53 3.30
CA PHE A 147 1.16 0.48 1.84
C PHE A 147 0.91 -0.92 1.28
N ILE A 148 1.37 -1.98 1.96
CA ILE A 148 1.03 -3.38 1.64
C ILE A 148 -0.47 -3.61 1.73
N ARG A 149 -1.10 -3.20 2.83
CA ARG A 149 -2.55 -3.36 3.07
C ARG A 149 -3.37 -2.72 1.93
N ASP A 150 -3.05 -1.47 1.59
CA ASP A 150 -3.79 -0.73 0.58
C ASP A 150 -3.47 -1.22 -0.84
N PHE A 151 -2.39 -2.01 -1.05
CA PHE A 151 -2.06 -2.60 -2.35
C PHE A 151 -2.88 -3.81 -2.72
N VAL A 152 -3.39 -4.55 -1.74
CA VAL A 152 -4.06 -5.83 -1.99
C VAL A 152 -5.57 -5.66 -2.18
N GLY A 153 -6.13 -4.48 -1.87
CA GLY A 153 -7.55 -4.14 -2.11
C GLY A 153 -8.51 -4.89 -1.18
N SER A 154 -8.40 -6.22 -1.12
CA SER A 154 -9.04 -7.12 -0.16
C SER A 154 -7.95 -7.88 0.60
N VAL A 155 -7.52 -7.34 1.73
CA VAL A 155 -6.63 -8.08 2.63
C VAL A 155 -7.47 -9.20 3.24
N ASP A 156 -7.11 -10.43 2.93
CA ASP A 156 -7.63 -11.63 3.60
C ASP A 156 -7.49 -11.43 5.12
N ASP A 157 -8.55 -11.71 5.89
CA ASP A 157 -8.54 -11.53 7.34
C ASP A 157 -7.38 -12.26 8.02
N THR A 158 -6.89 -13.34 7.41
CA THR A 158 -5.73 -14.11 7.87
C THR A 158 -4.42 -13.32 7.88
N TRP A 159 -4.33 -12.22 7.10
CA TRP A 159 -3.12 -11.39 7.06
C TRP A 159 -3.08 -10.36 8.21
N LYS A 160 -4.24 -10.06 8.82
CA LYS A 160 -4.35 -9.01 9.86
C LYS A 160 -3.35 -9.18 11.00
N PRO A 161 -3.16 -10.38 11.60
CA PRO A 161 -2.20 -10.53 12.71
C PRO A 161 -0.80 -10.08 12.32
N TYR A 162 -0.36 -10.38 11.10
CA TYR A 162 0.99 -10.08 10.61
C TYR A 162 1.17 -8.63 10.12
N LEU A 163 0.07 -7.92 9.87
CA LEU A 163 0.07 -6.51 9.44
C LEU A 163 -0.20 -5.52 10.58
N PHE A 164 -0.68 -6.00 11.74
CA PHE A 164 -1.00 -5.14 12.90
C PHE A 164 -0.22 -5.48 14.17
N LEU A 165 0.70 -6.45 14.12
CA LEU A 165 1.74 -6.61 15.14
C LEU A 165 2.57 -5.31 15.19
N SER A 166 2.20 -4.46 16.14
CA SER A 166 2.82 -3.17 16.48
C SER A 166 3.52 -3.34 17.82
#